data_AF-A0A8C4X0W9-F1
#
_entry.id   AF-A0A8C4X0W9-F1
#
_cell.length_a   1.000
_cell.length_b   1.000
_cell.length_c   1.000
_cell.angle_alpha   90.00
_cell.angle_beta   90.00
_cell.angle_gamma   90.00
#
_symmetry.space_group_name_H-M   'P 1'
#
loop_
_entity.id
_entity.type
_entity.pdbx_description
1 polymer ?
#
loop_
_entity_poly.entity_id
_entity_poly.type
_entity_poly.pdbx_seq_one_letter_code
_entity_poly.pdbx_strand_id
1 'polypeptide(L)'
;MLSMLFLAHGRFMASHPWEVIVGTITINICMMSMDMFGGKNQVHRWNYMYAEMDEELLNSDVIILTITRCLAILYIYFQFQNLRHLGSKYLLGIAGLFTIFSSFVFSMVVIRFLGKELTGLNEALPFFLLLIDLSKASALTKFALSANTQEEVRENIARGMAFLGPTITLGALVESLVIGVGTLSGVCVHTLLDY
;
A
#
# COMPACT_ATOMS: atom_id res chain seq x y z
N MET A 1 -3.94 16.28 -21.98
CA MET A 1 -4.46 17.05 -20.82
C MET A 1 -4.03 16.44 -19.50
N LEU A 2 -4.21 15.13 -19.28
CA LEU A 2 -3.79 14.44 -18.03
C LEU A 2 -2.29 14.63 -17.71
N SER A 3 -1.41 14.46 -18.70
CA SER A 3 0.04 14.62 -18.54
C SER A 3 0.45 16.02 -18.06
N MET A 4 -0.26 17.08 -18.47
CA MET A 4 0.01 18.46 -18.00
C MET A 4 -0.39 18.66 -16.53
N LEU A 5 -1.45 17.98 -16.07
CA LEU A 5 -1.83 18.00 -14.66
C LEU A 5 -0.79 17.26 -13.80
N PHE A 6 -0.33 16.10 -14.25
CA PHE A 6 0.75 15.36 -13.57
C PHE A 6 2.08 16.13 -13.59
N LEU A 7 2.39 16.83 -14.69
CA LEU A 7 3.54 17.73 -14.78
C LEU A 7 3.45 18.88 -13.76
N ALA A 8 2.31 19.55 -13.69
CA ALA A 8 2.08 20.65 -12.75
C ALA A 8 2.15 20.16 -11.30
N HIS A 9 1.54 19.00 -11.00
CA HIS A 9 1.60 18.37 -9.69
C HIS A 9 3.03 18.01 -9.28
N GLY A 10 3.81 17.39 -10.18
CA GLY A 10 5.21 17.09 -9.94
C GLY A 10 6.06 18.34 -9.74
N ARG A 11 5.81 19.42 -10.52
CA ARG A 11 6.51 20.71 -10.36
C ARG A 11 6.23 21.39 -9.02
N PHE A 12 5.00 21.29 -8.52
CA PHE A 12 4.60 21.82 -7.21
C PHE A 12 5.26 21.01 -6.08
N MET A 13 5.20 19.69 -6.16
CA MET A 13 5.82 18.83 -5.15
C MET A 13 7.33 19.04 -5.04
N ALA A 14 7.99 19.23 -6.17
CA ALA A 14 9.43 19.48 -6.20
C ALA A 14 9.82 20.95 -5.91
N SER A 15 8.87 21.89 -5.86
CA SER A 15 9.15 23.29 -5.50
C SER A 15 9.00 23.59 -4.03
N HIS A 16 8.11 22.87 -3.34
CA HIS A 16 7.88 23.00 -1.90
C HIS A 16 8.08 21.65 -1.17
N PRO A 17 9.28 21.04 -1.24
CA PRO A 17 9.49 19.70 -0.71
C PRO A 17 9.23 19.63 0.81
N TRP A 18 9.59 20.67 1.55
CA TRP A 18 9.35 20.74 3.00
C TRP A 18 7.87 20.81 3.36
N GLU A 19 7.08 21.62 2.66
CA GLU A 19 5.63 21.75 2.90
C GLU A 19 4.91 20.42 2.62
N VAL A 20 5.31 19.73 1.56
CA VAL A 20 4.75 18.42 1.19
C VAL A 20 5.08 17.36 2.23
N ILE A 21 6.33 17.30 2.71
CA ILE A 21 6.73 16.33 3.74
C ILE A 21 5.97 16.58 5.03
N VAL A 22 5.96 17.83 5.52
CA VAL A 22 5.27 18.19 6.76
C VAL A 22 3.77 17.93 6.62
N GLY A 23 3.14 18.36 5.53
CA GLY A 23 1.72 18.13 5.27
C GLY A 23 1.37 16.64 5.27
N THR A 24 2.18 15.80 4.62
CA THR A 24 1.94 14.35 4.58
C THR A 24 2.06 13.72 5.97
N ILE A 25 3.06 14.12 6.76
CA ILE A 25 3.24 13.64 8.14
C ILE A 25 2.07 14.10 9.02
N THR A 26 1.66 15.37 8.92
CA THR A 26 0.54 15.91 9.69
C THR A 26 -0.76 15.16 9.37
N ILE A 27 -1.06 14.93 8.10
CA ILE A 27 -2.24 14.17 7.69
C ILE A 27 -2.21 12.75 8.27
N ASN A 28 -1.07 12.07 8.19
CA ASN A 28 -0.93 10.71 8.73
C ASN A 28 -1.11 10.70 10.27
N ILE A 29 -0.52 11.65 10.99
CA ILE A 29 -0.72 11.80 12.44
C ILE A 29 -2.19 12.10 12.78
N CYS A 30 -2.87 12.94 12.00
CA CYS A 30 -4.29 13.23 12.18
C CYS A 30 -5.14 11.98 11.99
N MET A 31 -4.88 11.21 10.92
CA MET A 31 -5.57 9.94 10.66
C MET A 31 -5.32 8.91 11.77
N MET A 32 -4.07 8.76 12.21
CA MET A 32 -3.70 7.87 13.31
C MET A 32 -4.37 8.29 14.63
N SER A 33 -4.49 9.60 14.88
CA SER A 33 -5.18 10.13 16.05
C SER A 33 -6.67 9.81 16.03
N MET A 34 -7.33 9.89 14.87
CA MET A 34 -8.73 9.48 14.70
C MET A 34 -8.90 7.96 14.95
N ASP A 35 -7.97 7.14 14.49
CA ASP A 35 -7.98 5.70 14.75
C ASP A 35 -7.82 5.39 16.25
N MET A 36 -6.90 6.08 16.94
CA MET A 36 -6.66 5.87 18.36
C MET A 36 -7.82 6.37 19.25
N PHE A 37 -8.52 7.45 18.86
CA PHE A 37 -9.65 7.99 19.62
C PHE A 37 -10.96 7.20 19.43
N GLY A 38 -11.17 6.56 18.27
CA GLY A 38 -12.31 5.68 18.02
C GLY A 38 -12.18 4.27 18.62
N GLY A 39 -11.00 3.92 19.15
CA GLY A 39 -10.63 2.57 19.57
C GLY A 39 -10.92 2.21 21.02
N LYS A 40 -11.88 2.86 21.69
CA LYS A 40 -12.31 2.45 23.04
C LYS A 40 -13.67 1.77 22.98
N ASN A 41 -13.74 0.60 22.35
CA ASN A 41 -14.69 -0.44 22.74
C ASN A 41 -14.41 -1.80 22.06
N GLN A 42 -14.27 -2.82 22.92
CA GLN A 42 -14.49 -4.26 22.68
C GLN A 42 -13.32 -5.08 22.10
N VAL A 43 -12.16 -4.98 22.73
CA VAL A 43 -11.35 -6.18 22.98
C VAL A 43 -12.02 -6.93 24.13
N HIS A 44 -12.21 -8.26 24.01
CA HIS A 44 -12.77 -9.21 25.01
C HIS A 44 -14.21 -9.71 24.81
N ARG A 45 -14.60 -10.25 23.63
CA ARG A 45 -15.74 -11.20 23.62
C ARG A 45 -15.90 -12.19 22.45
N TRP A 46 -14.88 -12.49 21.65
CA TRP A 46 -15.06 -13.47 20.55
C TRP A 46 -13.98 -14.55 20.48
N ASN A 47 -13.08 -14.60 21.45
CA ASN A 47 -11.95 -15.55 21.44
C ASN A 47 -12.29 -16.95 22.02
N TYR A 48 -13.54 -17.21 22.41
CA TYR A 48 -13.91 -18.46 23.10
C TYR A 48 -14.98 -19.29 22.40
N MET A 49 -15.60 -18.80 21.32
CA MET A 49 -16.73 -19.50 20.68
C MET A 49 -16.40 -20.04 19.28
N TYR A 50 -15.22 -19.71 18.74
CA TYR A 50 -14.71 -20.21 17.45
C TYR A 50 -13.57 -21.24 17.63
N ALA A 51 -13.27 -21.65 18.86
CA ALA A 51 -12.15 -22.54 19.16
C ALA A 51 -12.50 -24.03 19.03
N GLU A 52 -13.78 -24.39 18.86
CA GLU A 52 -14.22 -25.80 18.94
C GLU A 52 -14.60 -26.40 17.57
N MET A 53 -14.57 -25.62 16.48
CA MET A 53 -14.96 -26.08 15.14
C MET A 53 -13.85 -25.92 14.08
N ASP A 54 -12.63 -25.57 14.50
CA ASP A 54 -11.54 -25.13 13.60
C ASP A 54 -10.35 -26.11 13.58
N GLU A 55 -10.32 -27.16 14.40
CA GLU A 55 -9.09 -27.98 14.55
C GLU A 55 -8.76 -28.90 13.36
N GLU A 56 -9.69 -29.17 12.43
CA GLU A 56 -9.43 -30.09 11.30
C GLU A 56 -9.23 -29.41 9.92
N LEU A 57 -9.65 -28.16 9.72
CA LEU A 57 -9.46 -27.43 8.44
C LEU A 57 -8.22 -26.52 8.43
N LEU A 58 -7.71 -26.12 9.60
CA LEU A 58 -6.63 -25.13 9.77
C LEU A 58 -5.25 -25.57 9.27
N ASN A 59 -4.94 -26.86 9.19
CA ASN A 59 -3.56 -27.29 8.90
C ASN A 59 -3.09 -26.93 7.49
N SER A 60 -3.97 -26.92 6.47
CA SER A 60 -3.60 -26.46 5.12
C SER A 60 -3.62 -24.95 4.96
N ASP A 61 -4.61 -24.26 5.54
CA ASP A 61 -4.72 -22.80 5.43
C ASP A 61 -3.60 -22.09 6.19
N VAL A 62 -3.16 -22.63 7.34
CA VAL A 62 -2.00 -22.13 8.07
C VAL A 62 -0.72 -22.31 7.26
N ILE A 63 -0.55 -23.42 6.54
CA ILE A 63 0.60 -23.65 5.67
C ILE A 63 0.58 -22.67 4.49
N ILE A 64 -0.55 -22.51 3.81
CA ILE A 64 -0.69 -21.57 2.69
C ILE A 64 -0.43 -20.13 3.16
N LEU A 65 -1.04 -19.71 4.27
CA LEU A 65 -0.84 -18.38 4.85
C LEU A 65 0.63 -18.15 5.23
N THR A 66 1.31 -19.18 5.75
CA THR A 66 2.73 -19.13 6.09
C THR A 66 3.61 -19.02 4.83
N ILE A 67 3.32 -19.81 3.80
CA ILE A 67 4.03 -19.76 2.51
C ILE A 67 3.85 -18.38 1.87
N THR A 68 2.64 -17.84 1.85
CA THR A 68 2.35 -16.50 1.32
C THR A 68 3.09 -15.42 2.10
N ARG A 69 3.14 -15.51 3.44
CA ARG A 69 3.93 -14.59 4.27
C ARG A 69 5.42 -14.67 3.94
N CYS A 70 5.97 -15.88 3.79
CA CYS A 70 7.36 -16.08 3.40
C CYS A 70 7.66 -15.50 2.01
N LEU A 71 6.78 -15.72 1.03
CA LEU A 71 6.89 -15.15 -0.31
C LEU A 71 6.78 -13.63 -0.30
N ALA A 72 5.89 -13.06 0.52
CA ALA A 72 5.76 -11.61 0.67
C ALA A 72 7.05 -11.01 1.26
N ILE A 73 7.66 -11.63 2.27
CA ILE A 73 8.94 -11.17 2.84
C ILE A 73 10.06 -11.24 1.78
N LEU A 74 10.14 -12.34 1.02
CA LEU A 74 11.12 -12.47 -0.05
C LEU A 74 10.90 -11.46 -1.18
N TYR A 75 9.64 -11.23 -1.57
CA TYR A 75 9.26 -10.24 -2.57
C TYR A 75 9.66 -8.83 -2.13
N ILE A 76 9.30 -8.43 -0.89
CA ILE A 76 9.70 -7.15 -0.31
C ILE A 76 11.22 -7.06 -0.29
N TYR A 77 11.94 -8.09 0.16
CA TYR A 77 13.39 -8.10 0.20
C TYR A 77 14.01 -7.87 -1.18
N PHE A 78 13.54 -8.61 -2.20
CA PHE A 78 14.03 -8.49 -3.57
C PHE A 78 13.69 -7.14 -4.19
N GLN A 79 12.46 -6.67 -3.98
CA GLN A 79 11.99 -5.38 -4.44
C GLN A 79 12.75 -4.23 -3.78
N PHE A 80 13.07 -4.34 -2.49
CA PHE A 80 13.88 -3.39 -1.73
C PHE A 80 15.36 -3.46 -2.14
N GLN A 81 15.87 -4.63 -2.50
CA GLN A 81 17.22 -4.77 -3.08
C GLN A 81 17.32 -4.10 -4.44
N ASN A 82 16.31 -4.26 -5.29
CA ASN A 82 16.23 -3.60 -6.59
C ASN A 82 16.15 -2.07 -6.43
N LEU A 83 15.37 -1.57 -5.48
CA LEU A 83 15.33 -0.14 -5.10
C LEU A 83 16.68 0.37 -4.58
N ARG A 84 17.35 -0.37 -3.69
CA ARG A 84 18.66 0.00 -3.12
C ARG A 84 19.76 0.10 -4.18
N HIS A 85 19.68 -0.70 -5.25
CA HIS A 85 20.63 -0.64 -6.36
C HIS A 85 20.52 0.67 -7.18
N LEU A 86 19.41 1.40 -7.04
CA LEU A 86 19.09 2.56 -7.88
C LEU A 86 19.34 3.91 -7.21
N GLY A 87 19.60 3.98 -5.89
CA GLY A 87 19.73 5.25 -5.17
C GLY A 87 20.37 5.16 -3.78
N SER A 88 20.20 6.20 -2.97
CA SER A 88 20.76 6.27 -1.61
C SER A 88 20.27 5.09 -0.75
N LYS A 89 21.22 4.34 -0.17
CA LYS A 89 21.02 3.03 0.48
C LYS A 89 19.90 2.97 1.53
N TYR A 90 19.52 4.10 2.14
CA TYR A 90 18.57 4.16 3.26
C TYR A 90 17.36 5.09 3.03
N LEU A 91 17.54 6.23 2.35
CA LEU A 91 16.48 7.24 2.22
C LEU A 91 15.26 6.72 1.43
N LEU A 92 15.51 6.03 0.31
CA LEU A 92 14.44 5.47 -0.52
C LEU A 92 13.69 4.35 0.21
N GLY A 93 14.41 3.57 1.02
CA GLY A 93 13.84 2.51 1.83
C GLY A 93 12.92 3.03 2.93
N ILE A 94 13.36 4.06 3.66
CA ILE A 94 12.56 4.72 4.71
C ILE A 94 11.31 5.36 4.10
N ALA A 95 11.44 6.05 2.97
CA ALA A 95 10.30 6.65 2.26
C ALA A 95 9.29 5.59 1.79
N GLY A 96 9.76 4.46 1.28
CA GLY A 96 8.91 3.33 0.89
C GLY A 96 8.16 2.74 2.09
N LEU A 97 8.87 2.46 3.19
CA LEU A 97 8.26 1.93 4.41
C LEU A 97 7.22 2.88 4.99
N PHE A 98 7.52 4.18 5.04
CA PHE A 98 6.58 5.21 5.50
C PHE A 98 5.32 5.27 4.63
N THR A 99 5.47 5.16 3.30
CA THR A 99 4.35 5.17 2.35
C THR A 99 3.43 3.96 2.57
N ILE A 100 4.01 2.79 2.76
CA ILE A 100 3.28 1.54 3.06
C ILE A 100 2.49 1.70 4.37
N PHE A 101 3.17 2.15 5.43
CA PHE A 101 2.55 2.35 6.74
C PHE A 101 1.40 3.37 6.68
N SER A 102 1.61 4.49 5.99
CA SER A 102 0.59 5.52 5.77
C SER A 102 -0.65 4.97 5.06
N SER A 103 -0.46 4.19 4.00
CA SER A 103 -1.56 3.58 3.24
C SER A 103 -2.39 2.60 4.08
N PHE A 104 -1.71 1.84 4.96
CA PHE A 104 -2.37 0.92 5.89
C PHE A 104 -3.22 1.66 6.92
N VAL A 105 -2.66 2.69 7.56
CA VAL A 105 -3.40 3.54 8.53
C VAL A 105 -4.60 4.20 7.86
N PHE A 106 -4.43 4.72 6.65
CA PHE A 106 -5.54 5.29 5.88
C PHE A 106 -6.64 4.26 5.61
N SER A 107 -6.28 3.05 5.18
CA SER A 107 -7.23 1.96 4.91
C SER A 107 -8.00 1.56 6.18
N MET A 108 -7.32 1.47 7.33
CA MET A 108 -7.96 1.23 8.63
C MET A 108 -9.02 2.29 8.97
N VAL A 109 -8.67 3.57 8.83
CA VAL A 109 -9.58 4.68 9.11
C VAL A 109 -10.80 4.64 8.18
N VAL A 110 -10.60 4.36 6.89
CA VAL A 110 -11.70 4.24 5.92
C VAL A 110 -12.63 3.07 6.27
N ILE A 111 -12.09 1.89 6.57
CA ILE A 111 -12.90 0.71 6.93
C ILE A 111 -13.72 0.96 8.20
N ARG A 112 -13.10 1.59 9.21
CA ARG A 112 -13.80 2.01 10.44
C ARG A 112 -14.87 3.05 10.17
N PHE A 113 -14.60 4.02 9.30
CA PHE A 113 -15.60 5.02 8.90
C PHE A 113 -16.81 4.39 8.20
N LEU A 114 -16.60 3.30 7.45
CA LEU A 114 -17.66 2.49 6.84
C LEU A 114 -18.39 1.57 7.84
N GLY A 115 -18.03 1.59 9.13
CA GLY A 115 -18.67 0.79 10.17
C GLY A 115 -18.40 -0.72 10.07
N LYS A 116 -17.37 -1.14 9.33
CA LYS A 116 -17.00 -2.54 9.15
C LYS A 116 -15.92 -2.95 10.16
N GLU A 117 -16.01 -4.19 10.64
CA GLU A 117 -15.01 -4.76 11.56
C GLU A 117 -13.67 -5.00 10.83
N LEU A 118 -12.57 -4.77 11.55
CA LEU A 118 -11.20 -4.88 11.04
C LEU A 118 -10.65 -6.33 11.02
N THR A 119 -11.50 -7.31 11.33
CA THR A 119 -11.11 -8.68 11.71
C THR A 119 -10.30 -9.38 10.63
N GLY A 120 -10.53 -9.08 9.35
CA GLY A 120 -9.77 -9.65 8.22
C GLY A 120 -8.58 -8.81 7.71
N LEU A 121 -8.39 -7.57 8.18
CA LEU A 121 -7.36 -6.67 7.61
C LEU A 121 -5.94 -7.05 8.06
N ASN A 122 -5.80 -7.52 9.30
CA ASN A 122 -4.50 -8.01 9.81
C ASN A 122 -4.04 -9.30 9.12
N GLU A 123 -4.98 -10.15 8.71
CA GLU A 123 -4.69 -11.37 7.95
C GLU A 123 -4.40 -11.06 6.47
N ALA A 124 -5.02 -10.02 5.92
CA ALA A 124 -4.80 -9.55 4.55
C ALA A 124 -3.55 -8.66 4.37
N LEU A 125 -2.95 -8.18 5.47
CA LEU A 125 -1.76 -7.32 5.49
C LEU A 125 -0.60 -7.83 4.59
N PRO A 126 -0.19 -9.11 4.63
CA PRO A 126 0.84 -9.63 3.73
C PRO A 126 0.45 -9.57 2.24
N PHE A 127 -0.84 -9.71 1.90
CA PHE A 127 -1.32 -9.57 0.53
C PHE A 127 -1.33 -8.12 0.08
N PHE A 128 -1.66 -7.20 0.98
CA PHE A 128 -1.60 -5.76 0.73
C PHE A 128 -0.17 -5.32 0.43
N LEU A 129 0.81 -5.85 1.16
CA LEU A 129 2.24 -5.60 0.90
C LEU A 129 2.71 -6.18 -0.44
N LEU A 130 2.16 -7.34 -0.84
CA LEU A 130 2.50 -8.00 -2.11
C LEU A 130 1.92 -7.28 -3.33
N LEU A 131 0.78 -6.60 -3.17
CA LEU A 131 0.14 -5.80 -4.22
C LEU A 131 0.83 -4.47 -4.50
N ILE A 132 1.76 -4.03 -3.65
CA ILE A 132 2.45 -2.75 -3.84
C ILE A 132 3.56 -2.90 -4.89
N ASP A 133 3.39 -2.21 -6.01
CA ASP A 133 4.40 -2.15 -7.07
C ASP A 133 5.38 -0.99 -6.84
N LEU A 134 6.43 -1.26 -6.08
CA LEU A 134 7.55 -0.33 -5.90
C LEU A 134 8.45 -0.24 -7.15
N SER A 135 8.30 -1.12 -8.14
CA SER A 135 9.10 -1.08 -9.38
C SER A 135 8.75 0.16 -10.19
N LYS A 136 7.46 0.48 -10.29
CA LYS A 136 6.94 1.72 -10.89
C LYS A 136 7.45 2.98 -10.16
N ALA A 137 7.43 2.95 -8.82
CA ALA A 137 7.98 4.04 -8.00
C ALA A 137 9.50 4.20 -8.20
N SER A 138 10.24 3.09 -8.34
CA SER A 138 11.68 3.12 -8.59
C SER A 138 12.02 3.77 -9.94
N ALA A 139 11.20 3.58 -10.97
CA ALA A 139 11.38 4.22 -12.27
C ALA A 139 11.25 5.74 -12.18
N LEU A 140 10.27 6.24 -11.42
CA LEU A 140 10.13 7.66 -11.08
C LEU A 140 11.36 8.20 -10.33
N THR A 141 11.85 7.44 -9.35
CA THR A 141 13.03 7.82 -8.58
C THR A 141 14.30 7.90 -9.45
N LYS A 142 14.45 7.05 -10.48
CA LYS A 142 15.58 7.14 -11.42
C LYS A 142 15.63 8.48 -12.15
N PHE A 143 14.48 9.02 -12.55
CA PHE A 143 14.42 10.36 -13.16
C PHE A 143 14.93 11.44 -12.19
N ALA A 144 14.57 11.33 -10.90
CA ALA A 144 15.05 12.28 -9.89
C ALA A 144 16.56 12.14 -9.61
N LEU A 145 17.08 10.92 -9.60
CA LEU A 145 18.48 10.62 -9.25
C LEU A 145 19.48 10.80 -10.41
N SER A 146 19.01 10.86 -11.66
CA SER A 146 19.87 11.09 -12.83
C SER A 146 20.28 12.56 -13.02
N ALA A 147 19.79 13.47 -12.17
CA ALA A 147 20.07 14.91 -12.26
C ALA A 147 21.31 15.30 -11.43
N ASN A 148 22.07 16.29 -11.92
CA ASN A 148 23.25 16.82 -11.22
C ASN A 148 23.00 18.15 -10.50
N THR A 149 21.90 18.85 -10.82
CA THR A 149 21.54 20.13 -10.20
C THR A 149 20.14 20.12 -9.59
N GLN A 150 19.88 20.96 -8.59
CA GLN A 150 18.57 21.04 -7.92
C GLN A 150 17.44 21.44 -8.87
N GLU A 151 17.72 22.33 -9.82
CA GLU A 151 16.74 22.74 -10.85
C GLU A 151 16.42 21.60 -11.80
N GLU A 152 17.43 20.84 -12.21
CA GLU A 152 17.28 19.64 -13.04
C GLU A 152 16.55 18.51 -12.29
N VAL A 153 16.79 18.33 -10.98
CA VAL A 153 16.02 17.38 -10.15
C VAL A 153 14.54 17.73 -10.19
N ARG A 154 14.19 19.01 -9.99
CA ARG A 154 12.80 19.48 -10.00
C ARG A 154 12.15 19.25 -11.37
N GLU A 155 12.85 19.56 -12.44
CA GLU A 155 12.31 19.37 -13.79
C GLU A 155 12.19 17.89 -14.16
N ASN A 156 13.15 17.05 -13.78
CA ASN A 156 13.12 15.62 -14.04
C ASN A 156 12.04 14.90 -13.22
N ILE A 157 11.78 15.30 -11.97
CA ILE A 157 10.64 14.78 -11.20
C ILE A 157 9.33 15.11 -11.92
N ALA A 158 9.16 16.37 -12.35
CA ALA A 158 7.95 16.77 -13.06
C ALA A 158 7.77 16.01 -14.39
N ARG A 159 8.83 15.88 -15.19
CA ARG A 159 8.80 15.12 -16.45
C ARG A 159 8.53 13.63 -16.20
N GLY A 160 9.16 13.04 -15.19
CA GLY A 160 8.92 11.66 -14.76
C GLY A 160 7.46 11.44 -14.37
N MET A 161 6.87 12.35 -13.60
CA MET A 161 5.45 12.31 -13.22
C MET A 161 4.52 12.48 -14.43
N ALA A 162 4.85 13.37 -15.36
CA ALA A 162 4.06 13.57 -16.58
C ALA A 162 4.01 12.33 -17.48
N PHE A 163 5.12 11.55 -17.52
CA PHE A 163 5.24 10.35 -18.35
C PHE A 163 4.72 9.09 -17.65
N LEU A 164 5.14 8.84 -16.40
CA LEU A 164 4.81 7.62 -15.66
C LEU A 164 3.50 7.73 -14.87
N GLY A 165 3.13 8.92 -14.39
CA GLY A 165 1.95 9.15 -13.54
C GLY A 165 0.63 8.65 -14.16
N PRO A 166 0.31 8.99 -15.42
CA PRO A 166 -0.89 8.48 -16.08
C PRO A 166 -0.94 6.95 -16.16
N THR A 167 0.18 6.31 -16.51
CA THR A 167 0.27 4.85 -16.64
C THR A 167 0.14 4.16 -15.30
N ILE A 168 0.79 4.69 -14.25
CA ILE A 168 0.72 4.15 -12.89
C ILE A 168 -0.69 4.25 -12.34
N THR A 169 -1.34 5.40 -12.48
CA THR A 169 -2.71 5.62 -11.96
C THR A 169 -3.74 4.79 -12.69
N LEU A 170 -3.61 4.65 -14.02
CA LEU A 170 -4.49 3.76 -14.79
C LEU A 170 -4.28 2.29 -14.43
N GLY A 171 -3.02 1.86 -14.21
CA GLY A 171 -2.71 0.52 -13.71
C GLY A 171 -3.37 0.25 -12.36
N ALA A 172 -3.24 1.17 -11.39
CA ALA A 172 -3.87 1.04 -10.08
C ALA A 172 -5.41 1.02 -10.16
N LEU A 173 -6.03 1.79 -11.06
CA LEU A 173 -7.47 1.75 -11.29
C LEU A 173 -7.91 0.40 -11.86
N VAL A 174 -7.18 -0.14 -12.83
CA VAL A 174 -7.47 -1.46 -13.41
C VAL A 174 -7.31 -2.55 -12.34
N GLU A 175 -6.20 -2.55 -11.59
CA GLU A 175 -5.97 -3.49 -10.50
C GLU A 175 -7.08 -3.40 -9.43
N SER A 176 -7.47 -2.19 -9.02
CA SER A 176 -8.56 -1.96 -8.06
C SER A 176 -9.92 -2.42 -8.61
N LEU A 177 -10.22 -2.20 -9.89
CA LEU A 177 -11.44 -2.68 -10.53
C LEU A 177 -11.45 -4.21 -10.62
N VAL A 178 -10.33 -4.84 -10.94
CA VAL A 178 -10.23 -6.31 -11.00
C VAL A 178 -10.49 -6.90 -9.62
N ILE A 179 -9.90 -6.34 -8.55
CA ILE A 179 -10.16 -6.77 -7.17
C ILE A 179 -11.61 -6.48 -6.78
N GLY A 180 -12.14 -5.31 -7.12
CA GLY A 180 -13.52 -4.91 -6.87
C GLY A 180 -14.53 -5.84 -7.55
N VAL A 181 -14.34 -6.17 -8.82
CA VAL A 181 -15.18 -7.12 -9.55
C VAL A 181 -14.99 -8.53 -9.00
N GLY A 182 -13.77 -8.94 -8.67
CA GLY A 182 -13.50 -10.24 -8.05
C GLY A 182 -14.23 -10.43 -6.71
N THR A 183 -14.25 -9.41 -5.87
CA THR A 183 -14.99 -9.42 -4.60
C THR A 183 -16.51 -9.38 -4.79
N LEU A 184 -17.02 -8.66 -5.79
CA LEU A 184 -18.46 -8.59 -6.10
C LEU A 184 -18.98 -9.83 -6.84
N SER A 185 -18.12 -10.55 -7.56
CA SER A 185 -18.49 -11.74 -8.34
C SER A 185 -18.80 -12.96 -7.47
N GLY A 186 -18.68 -12.85 -6.14
CA GLY A 186 -19.27 -13.82 -5.23
C GLY A 186 -18.80 -15.25 -5.48
N VAL A 187 -17.49 -15.47 -5.69
CA VAL A 187 -16.92 -16.81 -5.51
C VAL A 187 -16.89 -17.08 -4.01
N CYS A 188 -18.08 -17.29 -3.47
CA CYS A 188 -18.29 -17.96 -2.22
C CYS A 188 -17.74 -19.37 -2.45
N VAL A 189 -16.58 -19.66 -1.87
CA VAL A 189 -15.98 -21.01 -1.77
C VAL A 189 -16.95 -22.02 -1.12
N HIS A 190 -18.11 -21.57 -0.66
CA HIS A 190 -19.16 -22.42 -0.10
C HIS A 190 -19.98 -23.25 -1.11
N THR A 191 -19.82 -23.07 -2.43
CA THR A 191 -20.65 -23.75 -3.45
C THR A 191 -19.95 -24.93 -4.16
N LEU A 192 -18.74 -25.32 -3.73
CA LEU A 192 -17.99 -26.46 -4.30
C LEU A 192 -18.10 -27.75 -3.47
N LEU A 193 -18.94 -27.78 -2.43
CA LEU A 193 -19.19 -28.98 -1.59
C LEU A 193 -20.59 -29.58 -1.74
N ASP A 194 -21.35 -29.19 -2.77
CA ASP A 194 -22.64 -29.82 -3.10
C ASP A 194 -22.58 -30.64 -4.41
N TYR A 195 -21.49 -31.40 -4.61
CA TYR A 195 -21.46 -32.56 -5.50
C TYR A 195 -20.53 -33.65 -4.97
#